data_AF-A0A4Q2LZI7-F1
#
_entry.id   AF-A0A4Q2LZI7-F1
#
_cell.length_a   1.000
_cell.length_b   1.000
_cell.length_c   1.000
_cell.angle_alpha   90.00
_cell.angle_beta   90.00
_cell.angle_gamma   90.00
#
_symmetry.space_group_name_H-M   'P 1'
#
loop_
_entity.id
_entity.type
_entity.pdbx_description
1 polymer ?
#
loop_
_entity_poly.entity_id
_entity_poly.type
_entity_poly.pdbx_seq_one_letter_code
_entity_poly.pdbx_strand_id
1 'polypeptide(L)'
;MSAAYRSAWEEAHETNDLVLGIDDFAIRKGHTYNTGIHNLKGETMLDLLPRRKLEDLRAYACEHPQFRILNDKAVMMDLTQAYRTWIRECFRSAIPIADRFHVHGYVMRVYKRCVIRFISASRREQRRI
;
A
#
# COMPACT_ATOMS: atom_id res chain seq x y z
N MET A 1 -17.65 -14.25 11.74
CA MET A 1 -17.43 -12.83 11.37
C MET A 1 -18.19 -11.92 12.33
N SER A 2 -17.54 -10.88 12.86
CA SER A 2 -18.14 -9.94 13.82
C SER A 2 -19.14 -9.00 13.15
N ALA A 3 -20.03 -8.39 13.93
CA ALA A 3 -20.96 -7.38 13.42
C ALA A 3 -20.23 -6.15 12.86
N ALA A 4 -19.14 -5.74 13.50
CA ALA A 4 -18.29 -4.63 13.05
C ALA A 4 -17.68 -4.89 11.65
N TYR A 5 -17.24 -6.11 11.38
CA TYR A 5 -16.72 -6.48 10.05
C TYR A 5 -17.78 -6.32 8.96
N ARG A 6 -19.01 -6.81 9.19
CA ARG A 6 -20.10 -6.67 8.22
C ARG A 6 -20.45 -5.20 7.98
N SER A 7 -20.58 -4.43 9.05
CA SER A 7 -20.86 -3.00 8.99
C SER A 7 -19.84 -2.25 8.14
N ALA A 8 -18.54 -2.53 8.32
CA ALA A 8 -17.49 -1.86 7.55
C ALA A 8 -17.56 -2.18 6.05
N TRP A 9 -17.90 -3.43 5.70
CA TRP A 9 -18.06 -3.85 4.31
C TRP A 9 -19.34 -3.29 3.67
N GLU A 10 -20.44 -3.23 4.41
CA GLU A 10 -21.69 -2.60 3.96
C GLU A 10 -21.46 -1.11 3.66
N GLU A 11 -20.84 -0.39 4.58
CA GLU A 11 -20.48 1.03 4.41
C GLU A 11 -19.59 1.25 3.17
N ALA A 12 -18.60 0.37 2.95
CA ALA A 12 -17.73 0.44 1.78
C ALA A 12 -18.53 0.28 0.47
N HIS A 13 -19.48 -0.66 0.40
CA HIS A 13 -20.31 -0.87 -0.78
C HIS A 13 -21.24 0.31 -1.08
N GLU A 14 -21.74 0.99 -0.05
CA GLU A 14 -22.64 2.13 -0.20
C GLU A 14 -21.91 3.45 -0.53
N THR A 15 -20.58 3.49 -0.40
CA THR A 15 -19.79 4.69 -0.64
C THR A 15 -19.61 4.98 -2.13
N ASN A 16 -20.30 6.00 -2.64
CA ASN A 16 -20.38 6.33 -4.08
C ASN A 16 -19.08 6.90 -4.72
N ASP A 17 -17.99 6.98 -3.96
CA ASP A 17 -16.66 7.42 -4.39
C ASP A 17 -15.61 6.75 -3.48
N LEU A 18 -15.65 5.44 -3.35
CA LEU A 18 -14.78 4.71 -2.42
C LEU A 18 -13.30 4.94 -2.76
N VAL A 19 -12.49 5.15 -1.72
CA VAL A 19 -11.03 5.22 -1.83
C VAL A 19 -10.46 4.11 -0.96
N LEU A 20 -9.88 3.11 -1.60
CA LEU A 20 -9.22 2.01 -0.90
C LEU A 20 -7.78 2.37 -0.53
N GLY A 21 -7.36 1.94 0.64
CA GLY A 21 -5.99 1.98 1.11
C GLY A 21 -5.42 0.57 1.20
N ILE A 22 -4.27 0.34 0.56
CA ILE A 22 -3.53 -0.92 0.61
C ILE A 22 -2.12 -0.66 1.13
N ASP A 23 -1.77 -1.20 2.29
CA ASP A 23 -0.45 -1.01 2.89
C ASP A 23 0.00 -2.23 3.72
N ASP A 24 1.29 -2.26 4.05
CA ASP A 24 1.88 -3.28 4.92
C ASP A 24 1.47 -3.04 6.40
N PHE A 25 0.69 -3.97 6.97
CA PHE A 25 0.33 -3.98 8.38
C PHE A 25 1.33 -4.81 9.19
N ALA A 26 2.10 -4.17 10.07
CA ALA A 26 3.11 -4.87 10.85
C ALA A 26 2.48 -5.71 11.98
N ILE A 27 2.64 -7.04 11.95
CA ILE A 27 2.39 -7.90 13.13
C ILE A 27 3.54 -7.70 14.13
N ARG A 28 4.78 -7.82 13.62
CA ARG A 28 6.00 -7.58 14.38
C ARG A 28 6.90 -6.68 13.56
N LYS A 29 7.02 -5.43 13.98
CA LYS A 29 7.78 -4.39 13.27
C LYS A 29 9.19 -4.90 12.95
N GLY A 30 9.57 -4.85 11.67
CA GLY A 30 10.87 -5.31 11.17
C GLY A 30 10.95 -6.79 10.82
N HIS A 31 9.89 -7.57 10.99
CA HIS A 31 9.92 -9.02 10.78
C HIS A 31 8.78 -9.54 9.90
N THR A 32 7.54 -9.33 10.33
CA THR A 32 6.37 -9.93 9.67
C THR A 32 5.33 -8.86 9.41
N TYR A 33 4.97 -8.75 8.13
CA TYR A 33 4.02 -7.78 7.62
C TYR A 33 2.92 -8.51 6.87
N ASN A 34 1.69 -8.13 7.20
CA ASN A 34 0.46 -8.49 6.53
C ASN A 34 0.09 -7.41 5.52
N THR A 35 -0.90 -7.65 4.68
CA THR A 35 -1.50 -6.62 3.84
C THR A 35 -2.81 -6.15 4.47
N GLY A 36 -2.90 -4.86 4.78
CA GLY A 36 -4.14 -4.24 5.25
C GLY A 36 -4.94 -3.67 4.09
N ILE A 37 -6.26 -3.85 4.13
CA ILE A 37 -7.21 -3.22 3.21
C ILE A 37 -8.09 -2.27 4.03
N HIS A 38 -8.17 -1.01 3.60
CA HIS A 38 -8.83 0.06 4.33
C HIS A 38 -9.82 0.80 3.44
N ASN A 39 -10.99 1.17 3.99
CA ASN A 39 -11.80 2.25 3.45
C ASN A 39 -11.24 3.56 4.01
N LEU A 40 -10.53 4.33 3.18
CA LEU A 40 -9.89 5.57 3.62
C LEU A 40 -10.88 6.70 3.91
N LYS A 41 -12.10 6.62 3.40
CA LYS A 41 -13.15 7.61 3.68
C LYS A 41 -13.92 7.31 4.96
N GLY A 42 -14.23 6.04 5.19
CA GLY A 42 -14.89 5.57 6.41
C GLY A 42 -13.93 5.41 7.60
N GLU A 43 -12.63 5.54 7.37
CA GLU A 43 -11.57 5.29 8.36
C GLU A 43 -11.64 3.88 8.97
N THR A 44 -12.18 2.92 8.21
CA THR A 44 -12.41 1.55 8.65
C THR A 44 -11.45 0.56 7.99
N MET A 45 -11.09 -0.48 8.73
CA MET A 45 -10.34 -1.61 8.22
C MET A 45 -11.31 -2.64 7.64
N LEU A 46 -11.14 -2.99 6.37
CA LEU A 46 -11.99 -3.96 5.68
C LEU A 46 -11.44 -5.37 5.85
N ASP A 47 -10.14 -5.55 5.70
CA ASP A 47 -9.53 -6.87 5.83
C ASP A 47 -8.03 -6.84 6.16
N LEU A 48 -7.52 -7.98 6.63
CA LEU A 48 -6.12 -8.20 6.96
C LEU A 48 -5.63 -9.54 6.40
N LEU A 49 -4.75 -9.49 5.41
CA LEU A 49 -4.22 -10.67 4.74
C LEU A 49 -2.85 -11.04 5.34
N PRO A 50 -2.59 -12.32 5.66
CA PRO A 50 -1.36 -12.73 6.35
C PRO A 50 -0.07 -12.65 5.51
N ARG A 51 -0.15 -12.23 4.25
CA ARG A 51 1.00 -12.19 3.31
C ARG A 51 0.81 -11.12 2.23
N ARG A 52 1.92 -10.75 1.60
CA ARG A 52 2.01 -9.68 0.59
C ARG A 52 2.46 -10.13 -0.81
N LYS A 53 2.72 -11.42 -1.03
CA LYS A 53 3.15 -11.89 -2.35
C LYS A 53 1.99 -11.82 -3.33
N LEU A 54 2.28 -11.56 -4.60
CA LEU A 54 1.26 -11.40 -5.62
C LEU A 54 0.34 -12.61 -5.73
N GLU A 55 0.87 -13.82 -5.55
CA GLU A 55 0.09 -15.06 -5.59
C GLU A 55 -0.93 -15.12 -4.45
N ASP A 56 -0.53 -14.72 -3.24
CA ASP A 56 -1.40 -14.68 -2.06
C ASP A 56 -2.51 -13.63 -2.23
N LEU A 57 -2.16 -12.47 -2.79
CA LEU A 57 -3.12 -11.39 -3.07
C LEU A 57 -4.16 -11.81 -4.12
N ARG A 58 -3.71 -12.49 -5.18
CA ARG A 58 -4.60 -13.05 -6.21
C ARG A 58 -5.53 -14.11 -5.63
N ALA A 59 -5.01 -15.00 -4.79
CA ALA A 59 -5.81 -16.02 -4.10
C ALA A 59 -6.90 -15.35 -3.25
N TYR A 60 -6.54 -14.34 -2.44
CA TYR A 60 -7.51 -13.55 -1.68
C TYR A 60 -8.61 -12.96 -2.58
N ALA A 61 -8.24 -12.31 -3.68
CA ALA A 61 -9.24 -11.71 -4.57
C ALA A 61 -10.15 -12.76 -5.25
N CYS A 62 -9.71 -14.02 -5.39
CA CYS A 62 -10.56 -15.12 -5.88
C CYS A 62 -11.50 -15.63 -4.78
N GLU A 63 -11.01 -15.74 -3.54
CA GLU A 63 -11.77 -16.20 -2.38
C GLU A 63 -12.77 -15.14 -1.86
N HIS A 64 -12.55 -13.87 -2.19
CA HIS A 64 -13.38 -12.73 -1.77
C HIS A 64 -13.95 -11.97 -2.98
N PRO A 65 -14.93 -12.51 -3.72
CA PRO A 65 -15.53 -11.83 -4.88
C PRO A 65 -16.11 -10.45 -4.57
N GLN A 66 -16.60 -10.25 -3.34
CA GLN A 66 -17.12 -8.96 -2.85
C GLN A 66 -16.06 -7.84 -2.91
N PHE A 67 -14.78 -8.18 -2.80
CA PHE A 67 -13.70 -7.22 -2.97
C PHE A 67 -13.66 -6.67 -4.40
N ARG A 68 -13.81 -7.53 -5.42
CA ARG A 68 -13.68 -7.13 -6.84
C ARG A 68 -14.86 -6.31 -7.36
N ILE A 69 -15.98 -6.31 -6.65
CA ILE A 69 -17.20 -5.58 -7.04
C ILE A 69 -17.36 -4.25 -6.29
N LEU A 70 -16.38 -3.87 -5.45
CA LEU A 70 -16.34 -2.56 -4.83
C LEU A 70 -16.31 -1.46 -5.91
N ASN A 71 -17.08 -0.39 -5.67
CA ASN A 71 -17.18 0.74 -6.59
C ASN A 71 -16.03 1.74 -6.36
N ASP A 72 -14.81 1.28 -6.61
CA ASP A 72 -13.61 2.04 -6.29
C ASP A 72 -13.30 3.10 -7.34
N LYS A 73 -13.32 4.36 -6.90
CA LYS A 73 -12.85 5.47 -7.72
C LYS A 73 -11.34 5.52 -7.77
N ALA A 74 -10.69 5.22 -6.65
CA ALA A 74 -9.26 5.26 -6.51
C ALA A 74 -8.76 4.24 -5.50
N VAL A 75 -7.52 3.77 -5.72
CA VAL A 75 -6.81 2.91 -4.77
C VAL A 75 -5.47 3.55 -4.45
N MET A 76 -5.31 3.97 -3.20
CA MET A 76 -4.06 4.44 -2.63
C MET A 76 -3.26 3.24 -2.10
N MET A 77 -2.02 3.11 -2.53
CA MET A 77 -1.18 1.97 -2.17
C MET A 77 0.27 2.38 -1.94
N ASP A 78 1.01 1.50 -1.27
CA ASP A 78 2.46 1.60 -1.22
C ASP A 78 3.11 1.52 -2.62
N LEU A 79 4.44 1.65 -2.68
CA LEU A 79 5.17 1.64 -3.95
C LEU A 79 5.55 0.24 -4.46
N THR A 80 4.98 -0.84 -3.90
CA THR A 80 5.33 -2.19 -4.30
C THR A 80 4.72 -2.56 -5.64
N GLN A 81 5.49 -3.30 -6.44
CA GLN A 81 5.02 -3.81 -7.73
C GLN A 81 3.88 -4.83 -7.56
N ALA A 82 3.87 -5.58 -6.45
CA ALA A 82 2.85 -6.58 -6.16
C ALA A 82 1.46 -5.93 -6.03
N TYR A 83 1.31 -4.89 -5.21
CA TYR A 83 0.03 -4.18 -5.07
C TYR A 83 -0.40 -3.51 -6.37
N ARG A 84 0.53 -2.86 -7.08
CA ARG A 84 0.23 -2.25 -8.37
C ARG A 84 -0.32 -3.26 -9.38
N THR A 85 0.30 -4.43 -9.50
CA THR A 85 -0.17 -5.48 -10.42
C THR A 85 -1.52 -6.01 -9.98
N TRP A 86 -1.66 -6.37 -8.71
CA TRP A 86 -2.87 -6.95 -8.14
C TRP A 86 -4.09 -6.01 -8.28
N ILE A 87 -3.93 -4.73 -7.97
CA ILE A 87 -5.01 -3.75 -8.07
C ILE A 87 -5.40 -3.48 -9.53
N ARG A 88 -4.45 -3.47 -10.47
CA ARG A 88 -4.80 -3.35 -11.90
C ARG A 88 -5.57 -4.56 -12.43
N GLU A 89 -5.36 -5.73 -11.85
CA GLU A 89 -6.10 -6.95 -12.18
C GLU A 89 -7.51 -6.94 -11.60
N CYS A 90 -7.70 -6.39 -10.39
CA CYS A 90 -8.99 -6.36 -9.69
C CYS A 90 -9.87 -5.16 -10.11
N PHE A 91 -9.27 -3.98 -10.25
CA PHE A 91 -9.99 -2.71 -10.43
C PHE A 91 -9.46 -1.94 -11.64
N ARG A 92 -9.85 -2.37 -12.84
CA ARG A 92 -9.31 -1.81 -14.09
C ARG A 92 -9.65 -0.34 -14.31
N SER A 93 -10.76 0.13 -13.75
CA SER A 93 -11.24 1.52 -13.84
C SER A 93 -10.75 2.43 -12.72
N ALA A 94 -10.23 1.87 -11.62
CA ALA A 94 -9.82 2.66 -10.48
C ALA A 94 -8.51 3.41 -10.76
N ILE A 95 -8.40 4.62 -10.22
CA ILE A 95 -7.19 5.44 -10.33
C ILE A 95 -6.16 4.95 -9.30
N PRO A 96 -4.97 4.44 -9.73
CA PRO A 96 -3.93 4.07 -8.78
C PRO A 96 -3.23 5.32 -8.24
N ILE A 97 -3.16 5.45 -6.93
CA ILE A 97 -2.54 6.57 -6.22
C ILE A 97 -1.36 6.05 -5.39
N ALA A 98 -0.22 6.70 -5.51
CA ALA A 98 0.94 6.41 -4.68
C ALA A 98 0.79 7.07 -3.29
N ASP A 99 1.04 6.30 -2.23
CA ASP A 99 1.07 6.85 -0.88
C ASP A 99 2.19 7.90 -0.71
N ARG A 100 1.82 9.05 -0.13
CA ARG A 100 2.71 10.20 0.03
C ARG A 100 3.87 9.94 1.00
N PHE A 101 3.67 9.15 2.05
CA PHE A 101 4.69 8.83 3.04
C PHE A 101 5.78 7.95 2.42
N HIS A 102 5.38 6.95 1.64
CA HIS A 102 6.31 6.09 0.91
C HIS A 102 7.09 6.86 -0.15
N VAL A 103 6.44 7.75 -0.92
CA VAL A 103 7.11 8.64 -1.89
C VAL A 103 8.12 9.54 -1.20
N HIS A 104 7.71 10.24 -0.12
CA HIS A 104 8.61 11.10 0.65
C HIS A 104 9.80 10.31 1.20
N GLY A 105 9.55 9.13 1.80
CA GLY A 105 10.59 8.26 2.33
C GLY A 105 11.58 7.79 1.27
N TYR A 106 11.12 7.51 0.06
CA TYR A 106 11.98 7.16 -1.07
C TYR A 106 12.88 8.34 -1.47
N VAL A 107 12.31 9.53 -1.69
CA VAL A 107 13.05 10.74 -2.06
C VAL A 107 14.11 11.07 -1.00
N MET A 108 13.73 11.08 0.27
CA MET A 108 14.65 11.39 1.37
C MET A 108 15.79 10.37 1.48
N ARG A 109 15.53 9.09 1.19
CA ARG A 109 16.56 8.04 1.19
C ARG A 109 17.60 8.29 0.09
N VAL A 110 17.15 8.63 -1.11
CA VAL A 110 18.03 8.94 -2.25
C VAL A 110 18.84 10.20 -1.96
N TYR A 111 18.18 11.26 -1.50
CA TYR A 111 18.83 12.52 -1.13
C TYR A 111 19.97 12.29 -0.12
N LYS A 112 19.70 11.60 0.99
CA LYS A 112 20.72 11.28 2.01
C LYS A 112 21.93 10.54 1.42
N ARG A 113 21.69 9.58 0.52
CA ARG A 113 22.77 8.83 -0.15
C ARG A 113 23.62 9.74 -1.04
N CYS A 114 23.01 10.65 -1.77
CA CYS A 114 23.72 11.63 -2.60
C CYS A 114 24.59 12.56 -1.76
N VAL A 115 24.05 13.11 -0.67
CA VAL A 115 24.80 13.99 0.24
C VAL A 115 26.00 13.27 0.85
N ILE A 116 25.81 12.05 1.35
CA ILE A 116 26.92 11.25 1.92
C ILE A 116 28.02 11.00 0.90
N ARG A 117 27.65 10.67 -0.35
CA ARG A 117 28.61 10.43 -1.44
C ARG A 117 29.38 11.69 -1.81
N PHE A 118 28.68 12.82 -1.92
CA PHE A 118 29.28 14.11 -2.21
C PHE A 118 30.31 14.50 -1.14
N ILE A 119 29.92 14.46 0.14
CA ILE A 119 30.83 14.79 1.25
C ILE A 119 32.04 13.84 1.27
N SER A 120 31.82 12.55 1.04
CA SER A 120 32.89 11.55 1.02
C SER A 120 33.88 11.78 -0.13
N ALA A 121 33.41 12.20 -1.31
CA ALA A 121 34.25 12.54 -2.44
C ALA A 121 35.09 13.79 -2.14
N SER A 122 34.48 14.86 -1.62
CA SER A 122 35.20 16.09 -1.24
C SER A 122 36.28 15.84 -0.19
N ARG A 123 36.01 14.98 0.81
CA ARG A 123 37.01 14.61 1.83
C ARG A 123 38.19 13.80 1.27
N ARG A 124 37.97 12.98 0.23
CA ARG A 124 39.06 12.23 -0.43
C ARG A 124 39.95 13.16 -1.24
N GLU A 125 39.36 14.14 -1.92
CA GLU A 125 40.11 15.14 -2.69
C GLU A 125 41.00 15.99 -1.78
N GLN A 126 40.46 16.49 -0.67
CA GLN A 126 41.24 17.27 0.31
C GLN A 126 42.37 16.49 0.99
N ARG A 127 42.35 15.15 0.99
CA ARG A 127 43.41 14.30 1.55
C ARG A 127 44.49 13.92 0.53
N ARG A 128 44.29 14.25 -0.75
CA ARG A 128 45.27 14.00 -1.82
C ARG A 128 46.21 15.19 -2.06
N ILE A 129 45.89 16.33 -1.47
CA ILE A 129 46.69 17.56 -1.42
C ILE A 129 47.49 17.55 -0.12
#